data_AF-A0A382EAD4-F1
#
_entry.id   AF-A0A382EAD4-F1
#
_cell.length_a   1.000
_cell.length_b   1.000
_cell.length_c   1.000
_cell.angle_alpha   90.00
_cell.angle_beta   90.00
_cell.angle_gamma   90.00
#
_symmetry.space_group_name_H-M   'P 1'
#
loop_
_entity.id
_entity.type
_entity.pdbx_description
1 polymer ?
#
loop_
_entity_poly.entity_id
_entity_poly.type
_entity_poly.pdbx_seq_one_letter_code
_entity_poly.pdbx_strand_id
1 'polypeptide(L)'
;MQKEQAMMNRHRLFLLVLAILAVAGVSCSDQKSGGKRGASPQAKQRIGIVKRGDFQERISATGNLEALVEVEVKSNVEGEIVKLLVDEGDYVEAGQILLELDPKRIVEDKRQAEANVDAAKASVKQAELNTELKRAQLATRLTEAENNFKIAESNLTTTKAESESRLISAETDIQTTKNSLEQDQLSLEQARLSLNQAKLTLIDNEASLVSSEVNLANAKSERDRNKDLFEKKFVSKKALEETETRFASATSQSNSAKQRVAAQKQTIESQKKTVKAKESIIGTRNSTLRYQKLNLEKLREMRKAQEQRNQLQLDI
;
A
#
# COMPACT_ATOMS: atom_id res chain seq x y z
N MET A 1 -65.35 -34.76 10.77
CA MET A 1 -66.68 -34.86 11.41
C MET A 1 -67.65 -34.14 10.49
N GLN A 2 -68.33 -34.88 9.60
CA GLN A 2 -69.73 -35.35 9.75
C GLN A 2 -70.73 -34.17 9.80
N LYS A 3 -71.48 -33.89 8.72
CA LYS A 3 -72.73 -34.52 8.21
C LYS A 3 -73.98 -34.28 9.09
N GLU A 4 -75.06 -33.88 8.40
CA GLU A 4 -76.51 -33.98 8.74
C GLU A 4 -77.04 -33.01 9.81
N GLN A 5 -78.19 -32.35 9.63
CA GLN A 5 -79.56 -32.87 9.38
C GLN A 5 -80.36 -31.86 8.51
N ALA A 6 -81.09 -32.17 7.42
CA ALA A 6 -82.28 -33.03 7.24
C ALA A 6 -83.49 -32.58 8.10
N MET A 7 -84.37 -31.70 7.60
CA MET A 7 -85.63 -31.98 6.87
C MET A 7 -86.73 -32.65 7.73
N MET A 8 -87.79 -31.88 8.10
CA MET A 8 -89.20 -32.35 8.12
C MET A 8 -90.20 -31.26 8.59
N ASN A 9 -91.02 -30.72 7.68
CA ASN A 9 -92.49 -30.81 7.78
C ASN A 9 -93.16 -30.36 6.47
N ARG A 10 -93.29 -31.33 5.55
CA ARG A 10 -94.18 -31.32 4.38
C ARG A 10 -95.62 -31.61 4.86
N HIS A 11 -96.62 -31.35 4.01
CA HIS A 11 -97.97 -31.98 4.05
C HIS A 11 -99.17 -31.30 4.76
N ARG A 12 -99.10 -30.05 5.25
CA ARG A 12 -100.29 -29.40 5.86
C ARG A 12 -101.02 -28.34 5.01
N LEU A 13 -100.40 -27.72 4.02
CA LEU A 13 -101.10 -26.72 3.21
C LEU A 13 -101.82 -27.30 1.98
N PHE A 14 -101.36 -28.47 1.51
CA PHE A 14 -101.94 -29.20 0.36
C PHE A 14 -103.20 -30.00 0.73
N LEU A 15 -103.60 -30.03 2.01
CA LEU A 15 -104.81 -30.72 2.51
C LEU A 15 -106.02 -29.79 2.76
N LEU A 16 -105.84 -28.45 2.68
CA LEU A 16 -106.93 -27.49 2.89
C LEU A 16 -107.70 -27.12 1.60
N VAL A 17 -107.18 -27.50 0.44
CA VAL A 17 -107.76 -27.22 -0.89
C VAL A 17 -108.69 -28.37 -1.38
N LEU A 18 -108.79 -29.48 -0.63
CA LEU A 18 -109.54 -30.68 -1.06
C LEU A 18 -110.81 -30.98 -0.23
N ALA A 19 -111.19 -30.13 0.74
CA ALA A 19 -112.17 -30.53 1.78
C ALA A 19 -113.54 -29.83 1.80
N ILE A 20 -113.82 -28.80 0.97
CA ILE A 20 -115.12 -28.07 1.07
C ILE A 20 -115.80 -27.83 -0.30
N LEU A 21 -115.47 -28.65 -1.31
CA LEU A 21 -116.07 -28.59 -2.66
C LEU A 21 -117.02 -29.76 -2.98
N ALA A 22 -117.69 -30.37 -1.99
CA ALA A 22 -118.52 -31.56 -2.27
C ALA A 22 -119.67 -31.93 -1.27
N VAL A 23 -120.43 -30.99 -0.69
CA VAL A 23 -121.77 -31.27 -0.10
C VAL A 23 -122.60 -29.97 -0.19
N ALA A 24 -123.52 -29.70 -1.14
CA ALA A 24 -124.65 -30.44 -1.69
C ALA A 24 -125.78 -30.76 -0.68
N GLY A 25 -126.79 -29.88 -0.64
CA GLY A 25 -128.11 -30.05 -0.02
C GLY A 25 -128.84 -28.70 -0.03
N VAL A 26 -129.65 -28.30 -1.02
CA VAL A 26 -130.90 -28.86 -1.58
C VAL A 26 -132.06 -28.90 -0.57
N SER A 27 -132.98 -27.92 -0.68
CA SER A 27 -134.40 -27.97 -0.28
C SER A 27 -135.07 -26.62 -0.59
N CYS A 28 -136.31 -26.50 -1.08
CA CYS A 28 -137.27 -27.46 -1.61
C CYS A 28 -138.46 -26.67 -2.22
N SER A 29 -139.09 -27.25 -3.26
CA SER A 29 -140.54 -27.24 -3.63
C SER A 29 -141.27 -25.89 -3.86
N ASP A 30 -142.19 -25.75 -4.82
CA ASP A 30 -143.20 -26.76 -5.20
C ASP A 30 -143.78 -26.53 -6.62
N GLN A 31 -144.35 -27.62 -7.12
CA GLN A 31 -144.72 -27.96 -8.49
C GLN A 31 -146.22 -28.28 -8.54
N LYS A 32 -146.95 -27.76 -9.54
CA LYS A 32 -148.19 -28.31 -10.15
C LYS A 32 -148.77 -27.28 -11.12
N SER A 33 -149.37 -27.56 -12.27
CA SER A 33 -149.54 -28.75 -13.13
C SER A 33 -150.49 -28.31 -14.27
N GLY A 34 -150.27 -28.78 -15.50
CA GLY A 34 -151.36 -28.98 -16.48
C GLY A 34 -151.72 -27.79 -17.37
N GLY A 35 -151.58 -27.97 -18.69
CA GLY A 35 -151.70 -26.91 -19.69
C GLY A 35 -153.11 -26.57 -20.19
N LYS A 36 -153.16 -25.53 -21.05
CA LYS A 36 -154.06 -25.34 -22.20
C LYS A 36 -153.63 -24.10 -23.01
N ARG A 37 -153.96 -24.14 -24.31
CA ARG A 37 -153.72 -23.15 -25.39
C ARG A 37 -154.19 -21.71 -25.09
N GLY A 38 -153.49 -20.71 -25.66
CA GLY A 38 -154.12 -19.50 -26.24
C GLY A 38 -153.51 -18.11 -25.94
N ALA A 39 -152.80 -17.54 -26.94
CA ALA A 39 -152.75 -16.14 -27.44
C ALA A 39 -152.25 -14.89 -26.61
N SER A 40 -151.15 -14.27 -27.13
CA SER A 40 -150.81 -12.82 -27.37
C SER A 40 -150.87 -11.76 -26.22
N PRO A 41 -150.24 -10.55 -26.30
CA PRO A 41 -149.82 -9.75 -27.49
C PRO A 41 -148.53 -8.83 -27.47
N GLN A 42 -147.96 -8.65 -28.68
CA GLN A 42 -147.37 -7.47 -29.40
C GLN A 42 -146.31 -6.46 -28.86
N ALA A 43 -145.61 -5.87 -29.84
CA ALA A 43 -144.33 -5.13 -29.85
C ALA A 43 -144.37 -3.59 -29.68
N LYS A 44 -143.21 -2.97 -29.38
CA LYS A 44 -142.87 -1.54 -29.60
C LYS A 44 -141.39 -1.38 -30.05
N GLN A 45 -141.16 -0.78 -31.22
CA GLN A 45 -139.85 -0.32 -31.70
C GLN A 45 -139.52 1.07 -31.13
N ARG A 46 -138.24 1.34 -30.79
CA ARG A 46 -137.71 2.67 -30.43
C ARG A 46 -136.81 3.16 -31.57
N ILE A 47 -137.12 4.32 -32.12
CA ILE A 47 -136.37 5.03 -33.17
C ILE A 47 -135.74 6.27 -32.50
N GLY A 48 -134.45 6.54 -32.76
CA GLY A 48 -133.73 7.73 -32.27
C GLY A 48 -133.28 8.63 -33.42
N ILE A 49 -133.37 9.94 -33.25
CA ILE A 49 -133.06 10.95 -34.29
C ILE A 49 -131.54 11.14 -34.39
N VAL A 50 -130.96 11.06 -35.59
CA VAL A 50 -129.54 11.29 -35.88
C VAL A 50 -129.31 12.78 -36.22
N LYS A 51 -128.30 13.43 -35.63
CA LYS A 51 -127.85 14.80 -36.00
C LYS A 51 -126.46 14.73 -36.62
N ARG A 52 -126.25 15.46 -37.74
CA ARG A 52 -124.91 15.70 -38.33
C ARG A 52 -124.26 16.89 -37.62
N GLY A 53 -122.97 16.75 -37.27
CA GLY A 53 -122.10 17.81 -36.74
C GLY A 53 -120.65 17.48 -37.11
N ASP A 54 -119.78 18.47 -37.09
CA ASP A 54 -118.40 18.34 -37.56
C ASP A 54 -117.62 17.30 -36.75
N PHE A 55 -117.11 16.29 -37.45
CA PHE A 55 -116.25 15.24 -36.91
C PHE A 55 -114.81 15.67 -37.11
N GLN A 56 -114.19 16.21 -36.05
CA GLN A 56 -112.75 16.51 -36.07
C GLN A 56 -111.98 15.27 -35.62
N GLU A 57 -111.35 14.60 -36.57
CA GLU A 57 -110.39 13.52 -36.32
C GLU A 57 -109.07 14.15 -35.89
N ARG A 58 -108.77 14.11 -34.58
CA ARG A 58 -107.49 14.55 -34.04
C ARG A 58 -106.48 13.42 -34.24
N ILE A 59 -105.67 13.52 -35.29
CA ILE A 59 -104.53 12.62 -35.49
C ILE A 59 -103.44 13.04 -34.51
N SER A 60 -103.37 12.36 -33.36
CA SER A 60 -102.21 12.44 -32.48
C SER A 60 -101.09 11.57 -33.05
N ALA A 61 -100.15 12.19 -33.75
CA ALA A 61 -98.87 11.57 -34.07
C ALA A 61 -97.91 11.81 -32.90
N THR A 62 -97.67 10.78 -32.11
CA THR A 62 -96.56 10.74 -31.15
C THR A 62 -95.27 10.45 -31.91
N GLY A 63 -94.35 11.40 -31.91
CA GLY A 63 -92.95 11.18 -32.30
C GLY A 63 -92.07 11.27 -31.07
N ASN A 64 -91.06 10.41 -30.99
CA ASN A 64 -90.04 10.51 -29.94
C ASN A 64 -89.05 11.61 -30.35
N LEU A 65 -88.72 12.49 -29.40
CA LEU A 65 -87.68 13.48 -29.57
C LEU A 65 -86.35 12.78 -29.26
N GLU A 66 -85.48 12.61 -30.26
CA GLU A 66 -84.14 12.03 -30.09
C GLU A 66 -83.08 13.12 -30.27
N ALA A 67 -82.03 13.09 -29.44
CA ALA A 67 -80.92 14.04 -29.52
C ALA A 67 -80.15 13.85 -30.83
N LEU A 68 -79.82 14.94 -31.54
CA LEU A 68 -79.06 14.87 -32.79
C LEU A 68 -77.64 14.31 -32.59
N VAL A 69 -77.05 14.55 -31.42
CA VAL A 69 -75.78 13.97 -30.97
C VAL A 69 -75.88 13.72 -29.48
N GLU A 70 -75.73 12.46 -29.08
CA GLU A 70 -75.63 12.06 -27.68
C GLU A 70 -74.16 11.74 -27.36
N VAL A 71 -73.63 12.35 -26.31
CA VAL A 71 -72.25 12.10 -25.85
C VAL A 71 -72.31 11.58 -24.43
N GLU A 72 -71.89 10.34 -24.25
CA GLU A 72 -71.78 9.72 -22.93
C GLU A 72 -70.53 10.23 -22.21
N VAL A 73 -70.70 10.98 -21.13
CA VAL A 73 -69.59 11.49 -20.32
C VAL A 73 -69.18 10.42 -19.31
N LYS A 74 -67.99 9.83 -19.48
CA LYS A 74 -67.41 8.84 -18.56
C LYS A 74 -66.23 9.43 -17.80
N SER A 75 -66.05 8.98 -16.56
CA SER A 75 -64.84 9.29 -15.81
C SER A 75 -63.65 8.49 -16.35
N ASN A 76 -62.51 9.17 -16.54
CA ASN A 76 -61.24 8.52 -16.89
C ASN A 76 -60.51 7.93 -15.67
N VAL A 77 -60.99 8.25 -14.47
CA VAL A 77 -60.41 7.82 -13.19
C VAL A 77 -61.49 7.29 -12.25
N GLU A 78 -61.16 6.27 -11.46
CA GLU A 78 -62.06 5.72 -10.45
C GLU A 78 -62.09 6.64 -9.22
N GLY A 79 -63.29 7.03 -8.77
CA GLY A 79 -63.45 7.93 -7.63
C GLY A 79 -64.91 8.04 -7.17
N GLU A 80 -65.09 8.43 -5.90
CA GLU A 80 -66.42 8.72 -5.34
C GLU A 80 -66.85 10.14 -5.72
N ILE A 81 -68.12 10.34 -6.06
CA ILE A 81 -68.66 11.67 -6.39
C ILE A 81 -68.91 12.41 -5.07
N VAL A 82 -68.13 13.46 -4.82
CA VAL A 82 -68.26 14.33 -3.64
C VAL A 82 -69.37 15.34 -3.83
N LYS A 83 -69.53 15.83 -5.07
CA LYS A 83 -70.54 16.83 -5.40
C LYS A 83 -71.02 16.68 -6.83
N LEU A 84 -72.34 16.69 -7.02
CA LEU A 84 -72.97 16.86 -8.32
C LEU A 84 -73.40 18.33 -8.42
N LEU A 85 -73.01 19.02 -9.49
CA LEU A 85 -73.15 20.47 -9.65
C LEU A 85 -74.23 20.88 -10.66
N VAL A 86 -74.89 19.89 -11.27
CA VAL A 86 -75.90 20.06 -12.33
C VAL A 86 -77.02 19.04 -12.11
N ASP A 87 -78.26 19.44 -12.39
CA ASP A 87 -79.45 18.60 -12.28
C ASP A 87 -80.00 18.21 -13.67
N GLU A 88 -80.87 17.20 -13.72
CA GLU A 88 -81.46 16.71 -14.97
C GLU A 88 -82.32 17.81 -15.65
N GLY A 89 -81.90 18.23 -16.85
CA GLY A 89 -82.57 19.29 -17.63
C GLY A 89 -81.83 20.63 -17.67
N ASP A 90 -80.72 20.77 -16.92
CA ASP A 90 -79.89 21.96 -16.95
C ASP A 90 -79.10 22.10 -18.26
N TYR A 91 -79.05 23.34 -18.78
CA TYR A 91 -78.18 23.68 -19.90
C TYR A 91 -76.75 23.91 -19.40
N VAL A 92 -75.79 23.18 -19.95
CA VAL A 92 -74.38 23.25 -19.56
C VAL A 92 -73.50 23.73 -20.72
N GLU A 93 -72.46 24.49 -20.40
CA GLU A 93 -71.49 25.00 -21.37
C GLU A 93 -70.21 24.14 -21.42
N ALA A 94 -69.49 24.19 -22.54
CA ALA A 94 -68.23 23.48 -22.68
C ALA A 94 -67.19 23.98 -21.66
N GLY A 95 -66.65 23.06 -20.85
CA GLY A 95 -65.70 23.38 -19.78
C GLY A 95 -66.36 23.63 -18.41
N GLN A 96 -67.69 23.60 -18.32
CA GLN A 96 -68.40 23.66 -17.05
C GLN A 96 -68.17 22.39 -16.23
N ILE A 97 -67.88 22.55 -14.93
CA ILE A 97 -67.69 21.42 -14.01
C ILE A 97 -69.06 20.82 -13.71
N LEU A 98 -69.26 19.56 -14.10
CA LEU A 98 -70.52 18.86 -13.93
C LEU A 98 -70.57 18.11 -12.59
N LEU A 99 -69.44 17.54 -12.16
CA LEU A 99 -69.30 16.80 -10.91
C LEU A 99 -67.88 16.92 -10.38
N GLU A 100 -67.72 16.70 -9.08
CA GLU A 100 -66.44 16.68 -8.38
C GLU A 100 -66.21 15.28 -7.80
N LEU A 101 -65.08 14.66 -8.14
CA LEU A 101 -64.66 13.35 -7.63
C LEU A 101 -63.69 13.53 -6.46
N ASP A 102 -63.73 12.65 -5.45
CA ASP A 102 -62.83 12.71 -4.30
C ASP A 102 -61.37 12.51 -4.75
N PRO A 103 -60.52 13.55 -4.65
CA PRO A 103 -59.14 13.45 -5.12
C PRO A 103 -58.24 12.71 -4.12
N LYS A 104 -58.72 12.32 -2.93
CA LYS A 104 -57.89 11.82 -1.82
C LYS A 104 -56.95 10.70 -2.24
N ARG A 105 -57.43 9.68 -2.96
CA ARG A 105 -56.57 8.57 -3.42
C ARG A 105 -55.47 9.05 -4.38
N ILE A 106 -55.83 9.89 -5.35
CA ILE A 106 -54.89 10.42 -6.36
C ILE A 106 -53.85 11.34 -5.70
N VAL A 107 -54.26 12.14 -4.70
CA VAL A 107 -53.37 13.01 -3.93
C VAL A 107 -52.39 12.19 -3.09
N GLU A 108 -52.82 11.12 -2.43
CA GLU A 108 -51.92 10.24 -1.68
C GLU A 108 -50.99 9.44 -2.60
N ASP A 109 -51.47 8.94 -3.76
CA ASP A 109 -50.63 8.29 -4.77
C ASP A 109 -49.57 9.25 -5.32
N LYS A 110 -49.95 10.50 -5.60
CA LYS A 110 -49.02 11.58 -5.97
C LYS A 110 -48.01 11.84 -4.86
N ARG A 111 -48.45 11.97 -3.61
CA ARG A 111 -47.58 12.19 -2.44
C ARG A 111 -46.58 11.06 -2.25
N GLN A 112 -47.00 9.81 -2.42
CA GLN A 112 -46.13 8.63 -2.36
C GLN A 112 -45.12 8.62 -3.51
N ALA A 113 -45.54 8.95 -4.73
CA ALA A 113 -44.65 9.06 -5.88
C ALA A 113 -43.61 10.20 -5.70
N GLU A 114 -44.03 11.36 -5.20
CA GLU A 114 -43.14 12.48 -4.85
C GLU A 114 -42.13 12.07 -3.77
N ALA A 115 -42.58 11.39 -2.70
CA ALA A 115 -41.69 10.85 -1.67
C ALA A 115 -40.68 9.84 -2.22
N ASN A 116 -41.10 8.97 -3.16
CA ASN A 116 -40.21 8.03 -3.84
C ASN A 116 -39.17 8.75 -4.70
N VAL A 117 -39.56 9.83 -5.40
CA VAL A 117 -38.64 10.67 -6.18
C VAL A 117 -37.63 11.37 -5.27
N ASP A 118 -38.08 11.91 -4.13
CA ASP A 118 -37.19 12.57 -3.18
C ASP A 118 -36.22 11.58 -2.51
N ALA A 119 -36.70 10.36 -2.20
CA ALA A 119 -35.83 9.27 -1.74
C ALA A 119 -34.80 8.87 -2.79
N ALA A 120 -35.20 8.75 -4.06
CA ALA A 120 -34.29 8.45 -5.17
C ALA A 120 -33.26 9.56 -5.39
N LYS A 121 -33.67 10.84 -5.35
CA LYS A 121 -32.77 12.00 -5.42
C LYS A 121 -31.76 12.01 -4.27
N ALA A 122 -32.21 11.73 -3.03
CA ALA A 122 -31.32 11.62 -1.89
C ALA A 122 -30.31 10.48 -2.04
N SER A 123 -30.74 9.32 -2.58
CA SER A 123 -29.86 8.19 -2.88
C SER A 123 -28.81 8.55 -3.95
N VAL A 124 -29.20 9.25 -5.02
CA VAL A 124 -28.26 9.75 -6.04
C VAL A 124 -27.27 10.72 -5.41
N LYS A 125 -27.76 11.68 -4.60
CA LYS A 125 -26.88 12.66 -3.94
C LYS A 125 -25.87 11.99 -3.00
N GLN A 126 -26.29 10.97 -2.26
CA GLN A 126 -25.40 10.18 -1.41
C GLN A 126 -24.35 9.41 -2.23
N ALA A 127 -24.74 8.84 -3.37
CA ALA A 127 -23.83 8.13 -4.27
C ALA A 127 -22.80 9.08 -4.92
N GLU A 128 -23.22 10.30 -5.29
CA GLU A 128 -22.33 11.36 -5.79
C GLU A 128 -21.30 11.77 -4.73
N LEU A 129 -21.75 12.07 -3.51
CA LEU A 129 -20.86 12.44 -2.39
C LEU A 129 -19.88 11.31 -2.05
N ASN A 130 -20.33 10.05 -2.06
CA ASN A 130 -19.46 8.90 -1.86
C ASN A 130 -18.41 8.76 -2.98
N THR A 131 -18.78 9.08 -4.22
CA THR A 131 -17.85 9.03 -5.36
C THR A 131 -16.82 10.16 -5.29
N GLU A 132 -17.25 11.37 -4.91
CA GLU A 132 -16.38 12.52 -4.69
C GLU A 132 -15.38 12.25 -3.57
N LEU A 133 -15.84 11.70 -2.44
CA LEU A 133 -14.97 11.29 -1.33
C LEU A 133 -13.94 10.24 -1.78
N LYS A 134 -14.36 9.22 -2.54
CA LYS A 134 -13.45 8.19 -3.07
C LYS A 134 -12.41 8.78 -4.04
N ARG A 135 -12.80 9.75 -4.87
CA ARG A 135 -11.88 10.45 -5.78
C ARG A 135 -10.85 11.27 -5.00
N ALA A 136 -11.30 12.02 -3.99
CA ALA A 136 -10.40 12.76 -3.11
C ALA A 136 -9.42 11.83 -2.39
N GLN A 137 -9.91 10.71 -1.83
CA GLN A 137 -9.07 9.70 -1.19
C GLN A 137 -8.05 9.08 -2.15
N LEU A 138 -8.44 8.79 -3.39
CA LEU A 138 -7.53 8.25 -4.40
C LEU A 138 -6.44 9.26 -4.77
N ALA A 139 -6.79 10.54 -4.91
CA ALA A 139 -5.83 11.60 -5.16
C ALA A 139 -4.81 11.72 -4.01
N THR A 140 -5.28 11.69 -2.76
CA THR A 140 -4.39 11.68 -1.59
C THR A 140 -3.46 10.46 -1.61
N ARG A 141 -3.99 9.26 -1.86
CA ARG A 141 -3.18 8.02 -1.93
C ARG A 141 -2.15 8.05 -3.07
N LEU A 142 -2.48 8.66 -4.21
CA LEU A 142 -1.55 8.81 -5.32
C LEU A 142 -0.39 9.73 -4.92
N THR A 143 -0.70 10.90 -4.35
CA THR A 143 0.31 11.83 -3.84
C THR A 143 1.18 11.20 -2.75
N GLU A 144 0.59 10.42 -1.83
CA GLU A 144 1.34 9.66 -0.82
C GLU A 144 2.26 8.62 -1.46
N ALA A 145 1.77 7.87 -2.45
CA ALA A 145 2.58 6.88 -3.18
C ALA A 145 3.74 7.53 -3.94
N GLU A 146 3.51 8.67 -4.62
CA GLU A 146 4.54 9.45 -5.31
C GLU A 146 5.60 9.99 -4.34
N ASN A 147 5.18 10.55 -3.21
CA ASN A 147 6.10 11.02 -2.18
C ASN A 147 6.92 9.86 -1.58
N ASN A 148 6.29 8.72 -1.30
CA ASN A 148 6.97 7.54 -0.81
C ASN A 148 7.98 7.00 -1.83
N PHE A 149 7.63 7.00 -3.12
CA PHE A 149 8.55 6.63 -4.20
C PHE A 149 9.75 7.58 -4.28
N LYS A 150 9.51 8.90 -4.25
CA LYS A 150 10.57 9.91 -4.27
C LYS A 150 11.51 9.81 -3.06
N ILE A 151 10.96 9.54 -1.87
CA ILE A 151 11.74 9.30 -0.66
C ILE A 151 12.58 8.02 -0.81
N ALA A 152 12.00 6.94 -1.33
CA ALA A 152 12.70 5.69 -1.55
C ALA A 152 13.85 5.84 -2.58
N GLU A 153 13.63 6.58 -3.66
CA GLU A 153 14.65 6.90 -4.66
C GLU A 153 15.78 7.77 -4.08
N SER A 154 15.44 8.78 -3.29
CA SER A 154 16.41 9.61 -2.58
C SER A 154 17.25 8.78 -1.61
N ASN A 155 16.61 7.94 -0.79
CA ASN A 155 17.28 7.02 0.14
C ASN A 155 18.19 6.01 -0.58
N LEU A 156 17.78 5.52 -1.75
CA LEU A 156 18.61 4.64 -2.57
C LEU A 156 19.86 5.38 -3.06
N THR A 157 19.70 6.61 -3.54
CA THR A 157 20.80 7.44 -4.06
C THR A 157 21.80 7.77 -2.94
N THR A 158 21.32 8.18 -1.77
CA THR A 158 22.19 8.44 -0.62
C THR A 158 22.91 7.18 -0.15
N THR A 159 22.21 6.04 -0.05
CA THR A 159 22.83 4.76 0.34
C THR A 159 23.89 4.31 -0.67
N LYS A 160 23.66 4.49 -1.98
CA LYS A 160 24.65 4.21 -3.02
C LYS A 160 25.88 5.10 -2.87
N ALA A 161 25.67 6.42 -2.73
CA ALA A 161 26.76 7.38 -2.54
C ALA A 161 27.56 7.10 -1.27
N GLU A 162 26.90 6.74 -0.16
CA GLU A 162 27.57 6.33 1.07
C GLU A 162 28.40 5.05 0.89
N SER A 163 27.87 4.06 0.18
CA SER A 163 28.61 2.82 -0.12
C SER A 163 29.84 3.11 -0.99
N GLU A 164 29.71 3.99 -1.99
CA GLU A 164 30.82 4.40 -2.84
C GLU A 164 31.87 5.18 -2.05
N SER A 165 31.43 6.12 -1.21
CA SER A 165 32.29 6.87 -0.30
C SER A 165 33.09 5.94 0.61
N ARG A 166 32.46 4.91 1.20
CA ARG A 166 33.16 3.89 2.02
C ARG A 166 34.24 3.15 1.24
N LEU A 167 34.01 2.83 -0.04
CA LEU A 167 35.02 2.17 -0.89
C LEU A 167 36.18 3.11 -1.20
N ILE A 168 35.88 4.36 -1.56
CA ILE A 168 36.89 5.39 -1.86
C ILE A 168 37.75 5.66 -0.62
N SER A 169 37.15 5.79 0.56
CA SER A 169 37.88 5.96 1.81
C SER A 169 38.78 4.76 2.11
N ALA A 170 38.27 3.53 1.98
CA ALA A 170 39.09 2.33 2.20
C ALA A 170 40.26 2.22 1.20
N GLU A 171 40.05 2.61 -0.05
CA GLU A 171 41.10 2.63 -1.07
C GLU A 171 42.13 3.75 -0.81
N THR A 172 41.67 4.90 -0.33
CA THR A 172 42.52 6.01 0.13
C THR A 172 43.38 5.57 1.31
N ASP A 173 42.81 4.90 2.30
CA ASP A 173 43.54 4.37 3.48
C ASP A 173 44.61 3.36 3.08
N ILE A 174 44.33 2.51 2.09
CA ILE A 174 45.32 1.60 1.50
C ILE A 174 46.44 2.40 0.84
N GLN A 175 46.11 3.45 0.08
CA GLN A 175 47.10 4.25 -0.62
C GLN A 175 47.99 5.04 0.35
N THR A 176 47.42 5.64 1.40
CA THR A 176 48.20 6.32 2.44
C THR A 176 49.11 5.33 3.17
N THR A 177 48.61 4.13 3.49
CA THR A 177 49.40 3.06 4.11
C THR A 177 50.54 2.58 3.21
N LYS A 178 50.32 2.48 1.90
CA LYS A 178 51.39 2.19 0.92
C LYS A 178 52.44 3.29 0.90
N ASN A 179 52.04 4.56 0.87
CA ASN A 179 52.97 5.68 0.88
C ASN A 179 53.82 5.67 2.16
N SER A 180 53.21 5.39 3.32
CA SER A 180 53.96 5.23 4.57
C SER A 180 54.87 4.00 4.56
N LEU A 181 54.46 2.88 3.93
CA LEU A 181 55.31 1.71 3.76
C LEU A 181 56.56 2.04 2.93
N GLU A 182 56.40 2.80 1.85
CA GLU A 182 57.52 3.26 1.03
C GLU A 182 58.47 4.18 1.83
N GLN A 183 57.93 5.11 2.62
CA GLN A 183 58.73 5.93 3.54
C GLN A 183 59.48 5.08 4.58
N ASP A 184 58.82 4.06 5.15
CA ASP A 184 59.43 3.14 6.12
C ASP A 184 60.56 2.32 5.46
N GLN A 185 60.39 1.91 4.19
CA GLN A 185 61.40 1.21 3.40
C GLN A 185 62.62 2.09 3.11
N LEU A 186 62.41 3.34 2.70
CA LEU A 186 63.49 4.31 2.51
C LEU A 186 64.25 4.55 3.83
N SER A 187 63.55 4.63 4.95
CA SER A 187 64.17 4.76 6.27
C SER A 187 64.98 3.52 6.67
N LEU A 188 64.51 2.31 6.34
CA LEU A 188 65.28 1.08 6.51
C LEU A 188 66.55 1.08 5.66
N GLU A 189 66.46 1.51 4.40
CA GLU A 189 67.61 1.58 3.51
C GLU A 189 68.67 2.56 4.02
N GLN A 190 68.27 3.73 4.49
CA GLN A 190 69.16 4.68 5.16
C GLN A 190 69.85 4.05 6.39
N ALA A 191 69.11 3.33 7.24
CA ALA A 191 69.69 2.64 8.39
C ALA A 191 70.71 1.54 7.97
N ARG A 192 70.44 0.82 6.87
CA ARG A 192 71.37 -0.16 6.30
C ARG A 192 72.63 0.51 5.75
N LEU A 193 72.51 1.66 5.11
CA LEU A 193 73.66 2.45 4.64
C LEU A 193 74.52 2.92 5.82
N SER A 194 73.91 3.44 6.89
CA SER A 194 74.65 3.81 8.12
C SER A 194 75.34 2.61 8.78
N LEU A 195 74.70 1.43 8.79
CA LEU A 195 75.33 0.19 9.26
C LEU A 195 76.53 -0.19 8.39
N ASN A 196 76.41 -0.07 7.07
CA ASN A 196 77.52 -0.37 6.16
C ASN A 196 78.68 0.63 6.32
N GLN A 197 78.39 1.92 6.46
CA GLN A 197 79.41 2.93 6.78
C GLN A 197 80.12 2.59 8.10
N ALA A 198 79.39 2.21 9.14
CA ALA A 198 79.98 1.79 10.42
C ALA A 198 80.89 0.56 10.28
N LYS A 199 80.53 -0.40 9.40
CA LYS A 199 81.37 -1.56 9.07
C LYS A 199 82.64 -1.16 8.32
N LEU A 200 82.57 -0.21 7.38
CA LEU A 200 83.74 0.31 6.69
C LEU A 200 84.72 0.97 7.68
N THR A 201 84.22 1.81 8.58
CA THR A 201 85.04 2.40 9.65
C THR A 201 85.65 1.34 10.59
N LEU A 202 84.96 0.22 10.81
CA LEU A 202 85.54 -0.89 11.57
C LEU A 202 86.75 -1.49 10.84
N ILE A 203 86.65 -1.69 9.53
CA ILE A 203 87.75 -2.22 8.71
C ILE A 203 88.97 -1.28 8.82
N ASP A 204 88.76 0.04 8.74
CA ASP A 204 89.84 1.03 8.88
C ASP A 204 90.48 1.02 10.29
N ASN A 205 89.65 0.88 11.33
CA ASN A 205 90.12 0.75 12.71
C ASN A 205 90.89 -0.55 12.95
N GLU A 206 90.45 -1.66 12.34
CA GLU A 206 91.14 -2.95 12.41
C GLU A 206 92.48 -2.89 11.66
N ALA A 207 92.55 -2.27 10.49
CA ALA A 207 93.81 -2.03 9.79
C ALA A 207 94.79 -1.17 10.61
N SER A 208 94.27 -0.12 11.27
CA SER A 208 95.06 0.73 12.18
C SER A 208 95.56 -0.01 13.41
N LEU A 209 94.75 -0.92 13.96
CA LEU A 209 95.15 -1.79 15.07
C LEU A 209 96.30 -2.70 14.63
N VAL A 210 96.17 -3.38 13.49
CA VAL A 210 97.23 -4.24 12.94
C VAL A 210 98.54 -3.47 12.79
N SER A 211 98.52 -2.28 12.20
CA SER A 211 99.71 -1.42 12.09
C SER A 211 100.33 -1.09 13.46
N SER A 212 99.50 -0.75 14.45
CA SER A 212 99.97 -0.46 15.81
C SER A 212 100.53 -1.70 16.54
N GLU A 213 99.99 -2.89 16.27
CA GLU A 213 100.47 -4.16 16.82
C GLU A 213 101.82 -4.54 16.23
N VAL A 214 102.03 -4.30 14.93
CA VAL A 214 103.35 -4.48 14.28
C VAL A 214 104.39 -3.54 14.91
N ASN A 215 104.05 -2.27 15.14
CA ASN A 215 104.95 -1.32 15.81
C ASN A 215 105.27 -1.74 17.25
N LEU A 216 104.27 -2.22 17.99
CA LEU A 216 104.45 -2.78 19.33
C LEU A 216 105.37 -4.00 19.32
N ALA A 217 105.19 -4.90 18.35
CA ALA A 217 106.03 -6.09 18.21
C ALA A 217 107.50 -5.72 17.93
N ASN A 218 107.74 -4.74 17.06
CA ASN A 218 109.09 -4.24 16.77
C ASN A 218 109.72 -3.57 18.00
N ALA A 219 109.01 -2.67 18.67
CA ALA A 219 109.48 -2.00 19.89
C ALA A 219 109.76 -2.98 21.03
N LYS A 220 108.94 -4.05 21.14
CA LYS A 220 109.17 -5.14 22.08
C LYS A 220 110.47 -5.87 21.78
N SER A 221 110.70 -6.25 20.51
CA SER A 221 111.91 -6.93 20.09
C SER A 221 113.17 -6.10 20.36
N GLU A 222 113.13 -4.79 20.08
CA GLU A 222 114.25 -3.88 20.37
C GLU A 222 114.54 -3.77 21.86
N ARG A 223 113.51 -3.57 22.69
CA ARG A 223 113.64 -3.51 24.15
C ARG A 223 114.16 -4.82 24.73
N ASP A 224 113.66 -5.96 24.26
CA ASP A 224 114.11 -7.28 24.73
C ASP A 224 115.59 -7.53 24.37
N ARG A 225 116.01 -7.12 23.16
CA ARG A 225 117.40 -7.20 22.72
C ARG A 225 118.33 -6.29 23.53
N ASN A 226 117.93 -5.04 23.77
CA ASN A 226 118.71 -4.11 24.59
C ASN A 226 118.79 -4.53 26.05
N LYS A 227 117.74 -5.18 26.58
CA LYS A 227 117.75 -5.73 27.93
C LYS A 227 118.82 -6.82 28.08
N ASP A 228 118.86 -7.79 27.15
CA ASP A 228 119.89 -8.84 27.13
C ASP A 228 121.31 -8.26 26.98
N LEU A 229 121.49 -7.28 26.09
CA LEU A 229 122.79 -6.61 25.93
C LEU A 229 123.21 -5.80 27.15
N PHE A 230 122.27 -5.20 27.88
CA PHE A 230 122.55 -4.45 29.11
C PHE A 230 122.99 -5.39 30.24
N GLU A 231 122.33 -6.54 30.39
CA GLU A 231 122.73 -7.59 31.34
C GLU A 231 124.15 -8.08 31.07
N LYS A 232 124.54 -8.14 29.79
CA LYS A 232 125.91 -8.46 29.34
C LYS A 232 126.87 -7.25 29.34
N LYS A 233 126.43 -6.07 29.78
CA LYS A 233 127.19 -4.80 29.86
C LYS A 233 127.67 -4.23 28.51
N PHE A 234 127.01 -4.58 27.39
CA PHE A 234 127.34 -4.08 26.05
C PHE A 234 126.63 -2.77 25.66
N VAL A 235 125.59 -2.36 26.40
CA VAL A 235 124.85 -1.09 26.18
C VAL A 235 124.67 -0.32 27.49
N SER A 236 124.40 0.98 27.41
CA SER A 236 124.22 1.85 28.59
C SER A 236 122.81 1.75 29.19
N LYS A 237 122.66 2.08 30.48
CA LYS A 237 121.34 2.14 31.15
C LYS A 237 120.37 3.08 30.44
N LYS A 238 120.87 4.24 30.01
CA LYS A 238 120.10 5.23 29.22
C LYS A 238 119.52 4.60 27.94
N ALA A 239 120.30 3.79 27.23
CA ALA A 239 119.84 3.13 26.00
C ALA A 239 118.72 2.11 26.26
N LEU A 240 118.78 1.39 27.38
CA LEU A 240 117.69 0.49 27.81
C LEU A 240 116.43 1.29 28.16
N GLU A 241 116.54 2.32 29.01
CA GLU A 241 115.42 3.17 29.44
C GLU A 241 114.72 3.86 28.24
N GLU A 242 115.48 4.27 27.21
CA GLU A 242 114.91 4.80 25.97
C GLU A 242 114.05 3.76 25.23
N THR A 243 114.51 2.51 25.11
CA THR A 243 113.71 1.45 24.47
C THR A 243 112.51 1.00 25.30
N GLU A 244 112.61 1.02 26.63
CA GLU A 244 111.48 0.77 27.53
C GLU A 244 110.40 1.85 27.37
N THR A 245 110.81 3.11 27.27
CA THR A 245 109.90 4.24 27.02
C THR A 245 109.21 4.09 25.66
N ARG A 246 109.94 3.69 24.61
CA ARG A 246 109.36 3.40 23.28
C ARG A 246 108.38 2.23 23.30
N PHE A 247 108.70 1.16 24.02
CA PHE A 247 107.80 0.02 24.19
C PHE A 247 106.52 0.41 24.94
N ALA A 248 106.64 1.21 26.01
CA ALA A 248 105.49 1.71 26.78
C ALA A 248 104.57 2.61 25.94
N SER A 249 105.14 3.49 25.11
CA SER A 249 104.35 4.36 24.21
C SER A 249 103.66 3.55 23.10
N ALA A 250 104.36 2.59 22.49
CA ALA A 250 103.78 1.68 21.50
C ALA A 250 102.66 0.80 22.10
N THR A 251 102.82 0.34 23.35
CA THR A 251 101.79 -0.41 24.09
C THR A 251 100.53 0.44 24.28
N SER A 252 100.71 1.69 24.70
CA SER A 252 99.60 2.64 24.89
C SER A 252 98.87 2.94 23.58
N GLN A 253 99.60 3.06 22.46
CA GLN A 253 99.02 3.27 21.13
C GLN A 253 98.21 2.06 20.67
N SER A 254 98.74 0.84 20.82
CA SER A 254 98.03 -0.41 20.47
C SER A 254 96.77 -0.61 21.31
N ASN A 255 96.86 -0.40 22.64
CA ASN A 255 95.69 -0.46 23.52
C ASN A 255 94.61 0.56 23.12
N SER A 256 95.00 1.77 22.74
CA SER A 256 94.07 2.80 22.25
C SER A 256 93.40 2.37 20.93
N ALA A 257 94.15 1.77 19.99
CA ALA A 257 93.59 1.23 18.75
C ALA A 257 92.61 0.09 19.02
N LYS A 258 92.92 -0.80 19.96
CA LYS A 258 92.05 -1.91 20.37
C LYS A 258 90.74 -1.40 20.96
N GLN A 259 90.80 -0.34 21.78
CA GLN A 259 89.61 0.30 22.33
C GLN A 259 88.74 0.93 21.23
N ARG A 260 89.34 1.56 20.21
CA ARG A 260 88.60 2.09 19.04
C ARG A 260 87.86 0.99 18.28
N VAL A 261 88.51 -0.15 18.03
CA VAL A 261 87.86 -1.32 17.40
C VAL A 261 86.69 -1.83 18.25
N ALA A 262 86.88 -1.98 19.57
CA ALA A 262 85.83 -2.45 20.47
C ALA A 262 84.63 -1.48 20.52
N ALA A 263 84.87 -0.17 20.61
CA ALA A 263 83.84 0.84 20.56
C ALA A 263 83.07 0.81 19.23
N GLN A 264 83.78 0.67 18.10
CA GLN A 264 83.13 0.62 16.79
C GLN A 264 82.29 -0.65 16.60
N LYS A 265 82.72 -1.79 17.17
CA LYS A 265 81.90 -3.02 17.21
C LYS A 265 80.59 -2.81 17.98
N GLN A 266 80.63 -2.08 19.10
CA GLN A 266 79.40 -1.71 19.83
C GLN A 266 78.49 -0.79 19.00
N THR A 267 79.06 0.18 18.27
CA THR A 267 78.30 1.03 17.34
C THR A 267 77.59 0.20 16.27
N ILE A 268 78.28 -0.79 15.68
CA ILE A 268 77.68 -1.70 14.69
C ILE A 268 76.53 -2.50 15.28
N GLU A 269 76.67 -3.05 16.48
CA GLU A 269 75.58 -3.79 17.14
C GLU A 269 74.37 -2.89 17.43
N SER A 270 74.59 -1.62 17.81
CA SER A 270 73.52 -0.63 17.94
C SER A 270 72.81 -0.40 16.60
N GLN A 271 73.56 -0.19 15.51
CA GLN A 271 72.99 0.01 14.18
C GLN A 271 72.23 -1.23 13.67
N LYS A 272 72.71 -2.45 13.96
CA LYS A 272 71.98 -3.69 13.65
C LYS A 272 70.63 -3.74 14.35
N LYS A 273 70.55 -3.33 15.62
CA LYS A 273 69.29 -3.24 16.36
C LYS A 273 68.34 -2.22 15.71
N THR A 274 68.85 -1.07 15.27
CA THR A 274 68.07 -0.07 14.53
C THR A 274 67.48 -0.64 13.23
N VAL A 275 68.30 -1.35 12.44
CA VAL A 275 67.84 -2.03 11.22
C VAL A 275 66.72 -3.04 11.54
N LYS A 276 66.91 -3.90 12.54
CA LYS A 276 65.91 -4.88 12.95
C LYS A 276 64.59 -4.23 13.42
N ALA A 277 64.68 -3.11 14.13
CA ALA A 277 63.50 -2.35 14.55
C ALA A 277 62.72 -1.79 13.35
N LYS A 278 63.42 -1.25 12.35
CA LYS A 278 62.81 -0.76 11.10
C LYS A 278 62.16 -1.89 10.28
N GLU A 279 62.81 -3.06 10.20
CA GLU A 279 62.23 -4.25 9.57
C GLU A 279 60.94 -4.71 10.26
N SER A 280 60.90 -4.65 11.59
CA SER A 280 59.69 -4.95 12.37
C SER A 280 58.54 -3.99 12.04
N ILE A 281 58.82 -2.69 11.94
CA ILE A 281 57.83 -1.66 11.55
C ILE A 281 57.27 -1.92 10.14
N ILE A 282 58.13 -2.31 9.20
CA ILE A 282 57.69 -2.69 7.85
C ILE A 282 56.81 -3.94 7.90
N GLY A 283 57.15 -4.92 8.75
CA GLY A 283 56.34 -6.12 8.96
C GLY A 283 54.94 -5.82 9.49
N THR A 284 54.81 -4.91 10.46
CA THR A 284 53.51 -4.48 10.97
C THR A 284 52.73 -3.70 9.91
N ARG A 285 53.38 -2.80 9.18
CA ARG A 285 52.76 -2.04 8.07
C ARG A 285 52.20 -2.96 6.97
N ASN A 286 52.96 -3.98 6.58
CA ASN A 286 52.52 -4.99 5.61
C ASN A 286 51.31 -5.78 6.11
N SER A 287 51.27 -6.10 7.40
CA SER A 287 50.14 -6.80 8.02
C SER A 287 48.87 -5.93 8.01
N THR A 288 48.99 -4.63 8.35
CA THR A 288 47.89 -3.66 8.25
C THR A 288 47.39 -3.53 6.81
N LEU A 289 48.31 -3.41 5.85
CA LEU A 289 47.97 -3.32 4.42
C LEU A 289 47.22 -4.57 3.93
N ARG A 290 47.63 -5.76 4.38
CA ARG A 290 46.93 -7.02 4.07
C ARG A 290 45.50 -7.02 4.63
N TYR A 291 45.34 -6.61 5.89
CA TYR A 291 44.02 -6.52 6.52
C TYR A 291 43.10 -5.53 5.79
N GLN A 292 43.59 -4.34 5.47
CA GLN A 292 42.83 -3.33 4.72
C GLN A 292 42.40 -3.83 3.33
N LYS A 293 43.29 -4.53 2.61
CA LYS A 293 42.96 -5.15 1.31
C LYS A 293 41.85 -6.20 1.42
N LEU A 294 41.92 -7.07 2.43
CA LEU A 294 40.86 -8.07 2.67
C LEU A 294 39.53 -7.40 3.03
N ASN A 295 39.57 -6.33 3.82
CA ASN A 295 38.37 -5.58 4.16
C ASN A 295 37.75 -4.90 2.92
N LEU A 296 38.57 -4.30 2.05
CA LEU A 296 38.13 -3.71 0.79
C LEU A 296 37.50 -4.76 -0.13
N GLU A 297 38.10 -5.94 -0.24
CA GLU A 297 37.54 -7.06 -1.01
C GLU A 297 36.17 -7.48 -0.46
N LYS A 298 36.06 -7.64 0.86
CA LYS A 298 34.78 -7.96 1.51
C LYS A 298 33.72 -6.88 1.28
N LEU A 299 34.09 -5.59 1.31
CA LEU A 299 33.18 -4.48 1.00
C LEU A 299 32.69 -4.55 -0.45
N ARG A 300 33.58 -4.86 -1.41
CA ARG A 300 33.23 -5.02 -2.82
C ARG A 300 32.28 -6.20 -3.04
N GLU A 301 32.51 -7.33 -2.37
CA GLU A 301 31.64 -8.50 -2.46
C GLU A 301 30.25 -8.25 -1.83
N MET A 302 30.20 -7.59 -0.66
CA MET A 302 28.91 -7.20 -0.05
C MET A 302 28.10 -6.27 -0.95
N ARG A 303 28.77 -5.31 -1.63
CA ARG A 303 28.11 -4.42 -2.60
C ARG A 303 27.53 -5.21 -3.77
N LYS A 304 28.31 -6.10 -4.41
CA LYS A 304 27.83 -6.94 -5.51
C LYS A 304 26.65 -7.81 -5.09
N ALA A 305 26.72 -8.44 -3.92
CA ALA A 305 25.64 -9.26 -3.39
C ALA A 305 24.36 -8.45 -3.16
N GLN A 306 24.48 -7.22 -2.65
CA GLN A 306 23.34 -6.32 -2.48
C GLN A 306 22.74 -5.89 -3.82
N GLU A 307 23.57 -5.57 -4.81
CA GLU A 307 23.12 -5.22 -6.17
C GLU A 307 22.39 -6.39 -6.83
N GLN A 308 22.92 -7.61 -6.74
CA GLN A 308 22.26 -8.82 -7.23
C GLN A 308 20.92 -9.08 -6.54
N ARG A 309 20.87 -8.93 -5.21
CA ARG A 309 19.62 -9.10 -4.45
C ARG A 309 18.57 -8.07 -4.86
N ASN A 310 18.96 -6.81 -5.05
CA ASN A 310 18.06 -5.76 -5.49
C ASN A 310 17.55 -6.03 -6.92
N GLN A 311 18.39 -6.57 -7.80
CA GLN A 311 18.00 -6.92 -9.17
C GLN A 311 16.97 -8.06 -9.20
N LEU A 312 17.19 -9.12 -8.39
CA LEU A 312 16.21 -10.22 -8.25
C LEU A 312 14.85 -9.77 -7.68
N GLN A 313 14.81 -8.69 -6.89
CA GLN A 313 13.56 -8.13 -6.37
C GLN A 313 12.82 -7.26 -7.38
N LEU A 314 13.51 -6.72 -8.39
CA LEU A 314 12.91 -5.92 -9.47
C LEU A 314 12.29 -6.78 -10.58
N ASP A 315 12.72 -8.03 -10.71
CA ASP A 315 12.23 -8.98 -11.72
C ASP A 315 10.96 -9.76 -11.29
N ILE A 316 10.43 -9.53 -10.07
CA ILE A 316 9.20 -10.15 -9.52
C ILE A 316 8.06 -9.15 -9.53
#